data_AF-A0A945CH87-F1
#
_entry.id   AF-A0A945CH87-F1
#
_cell.length_a   1.000
_cell.length_b   1.000
_cell.length_c   1.000
_cell.angle_alpha   90.00
_cell.angle_beta   90.00
_cell.angle_gamma   90.00
#
_symmetry.space_group_name_H-M   'P 1'
#
loop_
_entity.id
_entity.type
_entity.pdbx_description
1 polymer ?
#
loop_
_entity_poly.entity_id
_entity_poly.type
_entity_poly.pdbx_seq_one_letter_code
_entity_poly.pdbx_strand_id
1 'polypeptide(L)'
;MKFFKIACAFLGVALAGCGGDDPMSAGNMEGDTAAGKLTVSAHRVAGLAERRPVTFKVRIENISQSLSYRSSGAFNTPVGASGPGPLLPDASYAFSFDAAPGDRLSFATMYVQSNDLFFAPDAEGVALWEEGSPVSGDITAQIHLWDAGTEVNQAPGAGSDQAPRQSGPDTGAAEEGMVRMVDDGFDYGAVAELITVTVTPVESAAGTRFTVNIANRTDSTTPLAPGVWVVHAEGAPLFAMGEMDRGEGLEHLAEDGNPGMLADMLAMESGVNTILAPGVWVIHRDADPLFGMGEMDRGEGLEDLAEDGNPALLAEALGIGVFNTPAGAEGPGPVLPGSAYEFSVMARPGDRLSFATMFVQSNDLFFGPKGGGIDLFGPGGSVEWDVTAQVYLWDAGTEANQLPGGGADQAPRQGGPDTGMEEGGSVRMVDDGFGYPGVDAAIRVTISR
;
A
#
# COMPACT_ATOMS: atom_id res chain seq x y z
N MET A 1 -41.83 -39.18 -36.49
CA MET A 1 -43.05 -39.83 -37.04
C MET A 1 -44.14 -38.75 -37.11
N LYS A 2 -44.67 -38.40 -38.31
CA LYS A 2 -45.82 -37.48 -38.62
C LYS A 2 -45.84 -36.08 -37.92
N PHE A 3 -45.59 -34.94 -38.59
CA PHE A 3 -46.42 -34.20 -39.57
C PHE A 3 -47.82 -33.71 -39.10
N PHE A 4 -48.00 -32.38 -38.98
CA PHE A 4 -49.18 -31.56 -39.36
C PHE A 4 -48.74 -30.06 -39.32
N LYS A 5 -48.70 -29.27 -40.40
CA LYS A 5 -49.72 -28.66 -41.30
C LYS A 5 -50.50 -27.44 -40.73
N ILE A 6 -49.99 -26.25 -41.06
CA ILE A 6 -50.64 -25.06 -41.68
C ILE A 6 -52.13 -24.78 -41.36
N ALA A 7 -52.41 -23.57 -40.90
CA ALA A 7 -53.59 -22.79 -41.32
C ALA A 7 -53.23 -21.28 -41.39
N CYS A 8 -53.73 -20.60 -42.43
CA CYS A 8 -53.57 -19.16 -42.66
C CYS A 8 -54.98 -18.54 -42.80
N ALA A 9 -55.17 -17.30 -42.34
CA ALA A 9 -56.43 -16.58 -42.51
C ALA A 9 -56.16 -15.11 -42.90
N PHE A 10 -56.55 -14.75 -44.12
CA PHE A 10 -56.64 -13.38 -44.60
C PHE A 10 -58.09 -12.89 -44.47
N LEU A 11 -58.27 -11.61 -44.13
CA LEU A 11 -59.43 -10.83 -44.58
C LEU A 11 -59.00 -9.36 -44.75
N GLY A 12 -59.46 -8.71 -45.81
CA GLY A 12 -59.07 -7.32 -46.18
C GLY A 12 -60.28 -6.44 -46.50
N VAL A 13 -60.10 -5.48 -47.42
CA VAL A 13 -60.99 -4.34 -47.82
C VAL A 13 -60.76 -3.11 -46.91
N ALA A 14 -60.10 -1.99 -47.32
CA ALA A 14 -60.34 -1.01 -48.40
C ALA A 14 -61.59 -0.12 -48.13
N LEU A 15 -61.77 1.17 -48.47
CA LEU A 15 -61.18 2.20 -49.37
C LEU A 15 -61.33 3.61 -48.70
N ALA A 16 -60.85 4.78 -49.19
CA ALA A 16 -59.68 5.21 -50.01
C ALA A 16 -59.71 6.77 -50.17
N GLY A 17 -58.56 7.43 -50.45
CA GLY A 17 -58.46 8.83 -50.95
C GLY A 17 -58.28 9.92 -49.87
N CYS A 18 -57.73 11.12 -50.15
CA CYS A 18 -57.07 11.75 -51.32
C CYS A 18 -55.99 12.72 -50.73
N GLY A 19 -54.98 13.27 -51.40
CA GLY A 19 -54.67 13.51 -52.81
C GLY A 19 -53.99 14.89 -52.89
N GLY A 20 -52.95 15.09 -53.71
CA GLY A 20 -52.18 16.34 -53.67
C GLY A 20 -50.86 16.35 -54.45
N ASP A 21 -50.93 16.03 -55.74
CA ASP A 21 -49.93 16.46 -56.73
C ASP A 21 -50.02 18.01 -56.90
N ASP A 22 -49.13 18.78 -57.54
CA ASP A 22 -48.61 18.65 -58.91
C ASP A 22 -47.46 19.71 -59.14
N PRO A 23 -46.90 19.99 -60.35
CA PRO A 23 -45.45 20.21 -60.49
C PRO A 23 -45.03 21.51 -61.21
N MET A 24 -43.71 21.75 -61.31
CA MET A 24 -43.05 22.65 -62.27
C MET A 24 -41.58 22.24 -62.41
N SER A 25 -40.82 22.50 -63.49
CA SER A 25 -41.09 22.63 -64.93
C SER A 25 -39.72 22.67 -65.62
N ALA A 26 -39.56 22.09 -66.81
CA ALA A 26 -38.30 22.18 -67.55
C ALA A 26 -38.17 23.54 -68.27
N GLY A 27 -36.98 24.15 -68.27
CA GLY A 27 -36.73 25.45 -68.90
C GLY A 27 -35.27 25.72 -69.26
N ASN A 28 -35.00 25.70 -70.57
CA ASN A 28 -33.87 26.27 -71.33
C ASN A 28 -32.40 26.04 -70.91
N MET A 29 -31.64 25.54 -71.90
CA MET A 29 -30.21 25.85 -72.03
C MET A 29 -30.04 27.22 -72.71
N GLU A 30 -29.19 28.07 -72.15
CA GLU A 30 -28.34 29.00 -72.92
C GLU A 30 -26.91 28.86 -72.39
N GLY A 31 -25.93 28.93 -73.30
CA GLY A 31 -24.55 28.56 -73.00
C GLY A 31 -23.69 29.73 -72.55
N ASP A 32 -22.72 29.45 -71.69
CA ASP A 32 -21.50 30.26 -71.61
C ASP A 32 -20.27 29.35 -71.76
N THR A 33 -19.34 29.80 -72.58
CA THR A 33 -18.15 29.05 -73.00
C THR A 33 -16.93 29.48 -72.18
N ALA A 34 -16.89 29.06 -70.92
CA ALA A 34 -15.70 29.21 -70.08
C ALA A 34 -14.84 27.93 -70.13
N ALA A 35 -13.58 28.05 -70.55
CA ALA A 35 -12.60 26.96 -70.56
C ALA A 35 -12.16 26.58 -69.14
N GLY A 36 -13.06 25.93 -68.39
CA GLY A 36 -12.81 25.41 -67.05
C GLY A 36 -11.87 24.21 -67.08
N LYS A 37 -10.60 24.45 -66.75
CA LYS A 37 -9.59 23.41 -66.53
C LYS A 37 -10.11 22.40 -65.51
N LEU A 38 -10.34 21.14 -65.90
CA LEU A 38 -10.84 20.09 -65.01
C LEU A 38 -9.76 19.67 -64.00
N THR A 39 -9.53 20.49 -62.99
CA THR A 39 -8.83 20.08 -61.78
C THR A 39 -9.72 19.10 -61.03
N VAL A 40 -9.37 17.82 -61.10
CA VAL A 40 -9.84 16.82 -60.13
C VAL A 40 -9.29 17.24 -58.77
N SER A 41 -10.07 18.03 -58.03
CA SER A 41 -9.74 18.35 -56.64
C SER A 41 -9.60 17.06 -55.87
N ALA A 42 -8.47 16.89 -55.19
CA ALA A 42 -8.20 15.76 -54.30
C ALA A 42 -9.07 15.85 -53.04
N HIS A 43 -10.39 15.70 -53.20
CA HIS A 43 -11.36 15.72 -52.11
C HIS A 43 -11.63 14.29 -51.60
N ARG A 44 -10.54 13.58 -51.30
CA ARG A 44 -10.49 12.35 -50.51
C ARG A 44 -9.17 12.29 -49.73
N VAL A 45 -9.17 11.49 -48.67
CA VAL A 45 -8.01 11.10 -47.83
C VAL A 45 -7.54 12.13 -46.77
N ALA A 46 -8.40 13.05 -46.30
CA ALA A 46 -8.20 13.68 -44.99
C ALA A 46 -8.65 12.73 -43.85
N GLY A 47 -9.93 12.35 -43.81
CA GLY A 47 -10.50 11.49 -42.75
C GLY A 47 -10.25 9.97 -42.88
N LEU A 48 -9.26 9.54 -43.67
CA LEU A 48 -8.87 8.12 -43.79
C LEU A 48 -7.53 7.80 -43.11
N ALA A 49 -6.71 8.82 -42.80
CA ALA A 49 -5.50 8.65 -42.02
C ALA A 49 -5.83 8.36 -40.55
N GLU A 50 -6.80 9.10 -39.99
CA GLU A 50 -7.28 8.99 -38.59
C GLU A 50 -8.08 7.71 -38.28
N ARG A 51 -8.20 6.78 -39.23
CA ARG A 51 -8.93 5.51 -39.04
C ARG A 51 -8.04 4.27 -38.98
N ARG A 52 -6.72 4.45 -39.10
CA ARG A 52 -5.78 3.34 -38.96
C ARG A 52 -5.55 3.04 -37.47
N PRO A 53 -5.49 1.76 -37.09
CA PRO A 53 -5.03 1.41 -35.75
C PRO A 53 -3.58 1.87 -35.56
N VAL A 54 -3.29 2.35 -34.35
CA VAL A 54 -1.96 2.66 -33.83
C VAL A 54 -1.63 1.58 -32.79
N THR A 55 -0.38 1.15 -32.74
CA THR A 55 0.11 0.30 -31.64
C THR A 55 0.65 1.21 -30.57
N PHE A 56 0.30 0.94 -29.31
CA PHE A 56 0.82 1.63 -28.15
C PHE A 56 1.53 0.62 -27.26
N LYS A 57 2.65 1.02 -26.65
CA LYS A 57 3.24 0.28 -25.54
C LYS A 57 2.65 0.81 -24.24
N VAL A 58 2.22 -0.10 -23.37
CA VAL A 58 1.78 0.22 -22.00
C VAL A 58 2.83 -0.34 -21.05
N ARG A 59 3.26 0.48 -20.08
CA ARG A 59 4.12 0.08 -18.96
C ARG A 59 3.34 0.29 -17.66
N ILE A 60 3.23 -0.75 -16.86
CA ILE A 60 2.69 -0.70 -15.49
C ILE A 60 3.84 -1.03 -14.55
N GLU A 61 4.33 -0.03 -13.85
CA GLU A 61 5.53 -0.08 -13.01
C GLU A 61 5.16 0.01 -11.53
N ASN A 62 5.73 -0.87 -10.71
CA ASN A 62 5.68 -0.72 -9.26
C ASN A 62 6.82 0.22 -8.85
N ILE A 63 6.44 1.42 -8.41
CA ILE A 63 7.36 2.51 -8.07
C ILE A 63 7.55 2.66 -6.56
N SER A 64 6.97 1.75 -5.76
CA SER A 64 7.16 1.80 -4.32
C SER A 64 8.61 1.52 -3.93
N GLN A 65 8.93 1.87 -2.69
CA GLN A 65 10.14 1.38 -2.04
C GLN A 65 9.89 -0.06 -1.53
N SER A 66 10.98 -0.78 -1.26
CA SER A 66 10.94 -1.95 -0.38
C SER A 66 11.12 -1.46 1.05
N LEU A 67 10.23 -1.89 1.95
CA LEU A 67 10.16 -1.44 3.33
C LEU A 67 10.54 -2.58 4.27
N SER A 68 11.40 -2.30 5.24
CA SER A 68 11.95 -3.25 6.21
C SER A 68 10.97 -3.61 7.33
N TYR A 69 10.12 -2.66 7.71
CA TYR A 69 9.28 -2.74 8.91
C TYR A 69 7.80 -2.60 8.56
N ARG A 70 6.91 -3.22 9.36
CA ARG A 70 5.46 -3.06 9.17
C ARG A 70 4.98 -1.68 9.60
N SER A 71 5.41 -1.26 10.78
CA SER A 71 5.05 0.02 11.37
C SER A 71 6.06 0.41 12.45
N SER A 72 6.15 1.71 12.74
CA SER A 72 6.96 2.27 13.80
C SER A 72 6.37 3.58 14.30
N GLY A 73 6.94 4.12 15.37
CA GLY A 73 6.62 5.46 15.82
C GLY A 73 7.36 5.85 17.10
N ALA A 74 7.12 7.07 17.55
CA ALA A 74 7.58 7.56 18.84
C ALA A 74 6.46 7.48 19.90
N PHE A 75 6.82 7.16 21.14
CA PHE A 75 5.99 7.43 22.32
C PHE A 75 6.66 8.56 23.13
N ASN A 76 5.91 9.62 23.44
CA ASN A 76 6.48 10.80 24.10
C ASN A 76 5.56 11.49 25.11
N THR A 77 4.28 11.13 25.16
CA THR A 77 3.25 11.80 25.97
C THR A 77 2.73 10.80 27.01
N PRO A 78 2.97 11.04 28.32
CA PRO A 78 2.45 10.15 29.37
C PRO A 78 0.92 10.07 29.35
N VAL A 79 0.38 8.93 29.76
CA VAL A 79 -1.08 8.70 29.84
C VAL A 79 -1.71 9.74 30.77
N GLY A 80 -2.67 10.51 30.22
CA GLY A 80 -3.35 11.59 30.93
C GLY A 80 -2.63 12.95 30.91
N ALA A 81 -1.42 13.05 30.33
CA ALA A 81 -0.75 14.32 30.10
C ALA A 81 -1.34 15.06 28.88
N SER A 82 -1.13 16.38 28.83
CA SER A 82 -1.61 17.24 27.73
C SER A 82 -0.57 17.48 26.61
N GLY A 83 0.58 16.81 26.67
CA GLY A 83 1.65 16.95 25.69
C GLY A 83 2.93 16.19 26.09
N PRO A 84 3.97 16.22 25.24
CA PRO A 84 5.18 15.43 25.42
C PRO A 84 5.98 15.77 26.69
N GLY A 85 6.64 14.77 27.26
CA GLY A 85 7.54 14.91 28.39
C GLY A 85 8.03 13.56 28.94
N PRO A 86 9.06 13.57 29.80
CA PRO A 86 9.61 12.35 30.40
C PRO A 86 8.60 11.67 31.34
N LEU A 87 8.76 10.36 31.47
CA LEU A 87 7.95 9.51 32.32
C LEU A 87 8.49 9.54 33.75
N LEU A 88 7.82 10.27 34.63
CA LEU A 88 8.09 10.26 36.07
C LEU A 88 7.59 8.95 36.73
N PRO A 89 8.09 8.58 37.92
CA PRO A 89 7.53 7.48 38.71
C PRO A 89 6.00 7.56 38.85
N ASP A 90 5.35 6.40 38.86
CA ASP A 90 3.88 6.19 38.83
C ASP A 90 3.17 6.62 37.52
N ALA A 91 3.89 7.09 36.50
CA ALA A 91 3.32 7.36 35.17
C ALA A 91 3.53 6.19 34.18
N SER A 92 2.73 6.16 33.12
CA SER A 92 2.89 5.24 31.98
C SER A 92 2.88 5.95 30.62
N TYR A 93 3.61 5.40 29.65
CA TYR A 93 3.34 5.58 28.22
C TYR A 93 2.47 4.43 27.73
N ALA A 94 1.58 4.69 26.78
CA ALA A 94 0.83 3.67 26.08
C ALA A 94 0.79 3.96 24.58
N PHE A 95 0.95 2.92 23.76
CA PHE A 95 0.84 2.98 22.31
C PHE A 95 0.25 1.67 21.77
N SER A 96 -0.31 1.70 20.57
CA SER A 96 -0.94 0.54 19.94
C SER A 96 -0.62 0.46 18.46
N PHE A 97 -0.41 -0.75 17.98
CA PHE A 97 -0.11 -1.09 16.59
C PHE A 97 -0.82 -2.38 16.20
N ASP A 98 -0.92 -2.62 14.90
CA ASP A 98 -1.45 -3.86 14.33
C ASP A 98 -0.29 -4.73 13.86
N ALA A 99 -0.39 -6.03 14.07
CA ALA A 99 0.67 -6.99 13.75
C ALA A 99 0.08 -8.31 13.23
N ALA A 100 0.94 -9.14 12.66
CA ALA A 100 0.63 -10.47 12.15
C ALA A 100 1.55 -11.56 12.75
N PRO A 101 1.13 -12.83 12.78
CA PRO A 101 1.96 -13.93 13.27
C PRO A 101 3.35 -13.96 12.64
N GLY A 102 4.38 -14.00 13.48
CA GLY A 102 5.78 -13.88 13.08
C GLY A 102 6.40 -12.51 13.37
N ASP A 103 5.59 -11.46 13.53
CA ASP A 103 6.08 -10.15 13.92
C ASP A 103 6.63 -10.12 15.36
N ARG A 104 7.52 -9.15 15.57
CA ARG A 104 8.21 -8.83 16.81
C ARG A 104 8.09 -7.34 17.12
N LEU A 105 8.22 -7.00 18.39
CA LEU A 105 8.29 -5.64 18.91
C LEU A 105 9.69 -5.35 19.44
N SER A 106 10.32 -4.31 18.88
CA SER A 106 11.47 -3.65 19.49
C SER A 106 11.09 -2.24 19.92
N PHE A 107 11.61 -1.77 21.05
CA PHE A 107 11.45 -0.39 21.52
C PHE A 107 12.69 0.06 22.31
N ALA A 108 12.91 1.37 22.41
CA ALA A 108 13.98 1.94 23.24
C ALA A 108 13.50 3.19 23.99
N THR A 109 13.95 3.37 25.24
CA THR A 109 13.71 4.57 26.06
C THR A 109 14.86 4.80 27.03
N MET A 110 15.35 6.04 27.15
CA MET A 110 16.49 6.41 28.00
C MET A 110 16.25 6.11 29.49
N TYR A 111 17.27 5.62 30.18
CA TYR A 111 17.43 5.76 31.63
C TYR A 111 17.90 7.20 31.89
N VAL A 112 17.00 8.12 32.24
CA VAL A 112 17.32 9.58 32.24
C VAL A 112 18.42 10.00 33.24
N GLN A 113 18.74 9.16 34.24
CA GLN A 113 19.80 9.44 35.21
C GLN A 113 21.16 8.79 34.84
N SER A 114 21.40 8.47 33.57
CA SER A 114 22.70 8.00 33.05
C SER A 114 23.24 8.92 31.96
N ASN A 115 24.39 8.54 31.42
CA ASN A 115 25.03 9.17 30.28
C ASN A 115 24.38 8.65 29.00
N ASP A 116 24.52 7.37 28.67
CA ASP A 116 24.05 6.78 27.40
C ASP A 116 23.28 5.45 27.55
N LEU A 117 22.66 5.21 28.72
CA LEU A 117 21.92 3.96 28.97
C LEU A 117 20.44 4.03 28.58
N PHE A 118 19.92 2.92 28.06
CA PHE A 118 18.52 2.81 27.62
C PHE A 118 17.90 1.45 27.95
N PHE A 119 16.58 1.45 28.19
CA PHE A 119 15.80 0.22 28.30
C PHE A 119 15.31 -0.22 26.92
N ALA A 120 15.56 -1.49 26.59
CA ALA A 120 15.07 -2.16 25.40
C ALA A 120 14.97 -3.67 25.66
N PRO A 121 14.20 -4.43 24.85
CA PRO A 121 14.35 -5.88 24.82
C PRO A 121 15.71 -6.29 24.23
N ASP A 122 15.94 -7.59 24.06
CA ASP A 122 17.02 -8.09 23.19
C ASP A 122 16.95 -7.47 21.78
N ALA A 123 18.09 -7.41 21.09
CA ALA A 123 18.22 -6.75 19.79
C ALA A 123 17.22 -7.26 18.72
N GLU A 124 16.88 -8.56 18.75
CA GLU A 124 15.89 -9.19 17.86
C GLU A 124 14.43 -8.86 18.22
N GLY A 125 14.16 -8.21 19.36
CA GLY A 125 12.82 -7.84 19.81
C GLY A 125 12.00 -9.00 20.40
N VAL A 126 10.92 -8.61 21.09
CA VAL A 126 9.95 -9.52 21.73
C VAL A 126 9.02 -10.11 20.68
N ALA A 127 8.96 -11.44 20.58
CA ALA A 127 7.99 -12.10 19.71
C ALA A 127 6.56 -11.81 20.16
N LEU A 128 5.69 -11.43 19.22
CA LEU A 128 4.29 -11.07 19.52
C LEU A 128 3.34 -12.29 19.52
N TRP A 129 3.82 -13.46 19.10
CA TRP A 129 3.12 -14.75 19.17
C TRP A 129 3.99 -15.83 19.78
N GLU A 130 3.38 -16.71 20.58
CA GLU A 130 3.98 -17.93 21.11
C GLU A 130 3.01 -19.10 20.87
N GLU A 131 3.51 -20.21 20.33
CA GLU A 131 2.71 -21.41 19.95
C GLU A 131 1.44 -21.10 19.11
N GLY A 132 1.46 -20.01 18.34
CA GLY A 132 0.34 -19.55 17.51
C GLY A 132 -0.70 -18.68 18.23
N SER A 133 -0.53 -18.39 19.52
CA SER A 133 -1.38 -17.47 20.29
C SER A 133 -0.69 -16.10 20.46
N PRO A 134 -1.43 -14.97 20.41
CA PRO A 134 -0.88 -13.66 20.72
C PRO A 134 -0.33 -13.58 22.15
N VAL A 135 0.86 -12.99 22.33
CA VAL A 135 1.48 -12.78 23.63
C VAL A 135 0.69 -11.73 24.44
N SER A 136 0.42 -12.01 25.70
CA SER A 136 -0.36 -11.16 26.59
C SER A 136 0.16 -11.21 28.03
N GLY A 137 0.18 -10.06 28.70
CA GLY A 137 0.61 -9.92 30.09
C GLY A 137 1.92 -9.13 30.25
N ASP A 138 2.63 -9.42 31.33
CA ASP A 138 3.89 -8.76 31.72
C ASP A 138 5.08 -9.38 30.98
N ILE A 139 5.81 -8.55 30.22
CA ILE A 139 7.01 -8.92 29.46
C ILE A 139 8.29 -8.31 30.05
N THR A 140 8.24 -7.70 31.23
CA THR A 140 9.36 -6.98 31.87
C THR A 140 10.62 -7.83 32.01
N ALA A 141 10.47 -9.15 32.16
CA ALA A 141 11.59 -10.09 32.25
C ALA A 141 12.42 -10.23 30.95
N GLN A 142 11.92 -9.70 29.81
CA GLN A 142 12.62 -9.64 28.52
C GLN A 142 13.26 -8.27 28.28
N ILE A 143 13.21 -7.34 29.24
CA ILE A 143 13.73 -5.98 29.11
C ILE A 143 15.06 -5.89 29.86
N HIS A 144 16.05 -5.27 29.21
CA HIS A 144 17.40 -5.10 29.72
C HIS A 144 17.77 -3.62 29.77
N LEU A 145 18.76 -3.29 30.62
CA LEU A 145 19.41 -1.99 30.62
C LEU A 145 20.66 -2.10 29.75
N TRP A 146 20.62 -1.43 28.61
CA TRP A 146 21.69 -1.38 27.63
C TRP A 146 22.51 -0.11 27.81
N ASP A 147 23.77 -0.21 27.45
CA ASP A 147 24.78 0.81 27.30
C ASP A 147 24.99 0.99 25.78
N ALA A 148 24.83 2.22 25.28
CA ALA A 148 24.99 2.51 23.86
C ALA A 148 26.46 2.49 23.42
N GLY A 149 27.40 2.67 24.35
CA GLY A 149 28.83 2.78 24.08
C GLY A 149 29.20 4.08 23.38
N THR A 150 28.41 5.14 23.54
CA THR A 150 28.67 6.44 22.92
C THR A 150 29.37 7.39 23.90
N GLU A 151 29.00 7.38 25.19
CA GLU A 151 29.56 8.29 26.21
C GLU A 151 30.13 7.56 27.44
N VAL A 152 31.24 8.06 28.01
CA VAL A 152 31.85 7.50 29.22
C VAL A 152 30.91 7.62 30.43
N ASN A 153 30.38 6.49 30.88
CA ASN A 153 29.44 6.42 31.99
C ASN A 153 29.93 7.05 33.31
N GLN A 154 29.06 7.85 33.92
CA GLN A 154 29.25 8.50 35.22
C GLN A 154 28.25 7.97 36.25
N ALA A 155 28.53 8.18 37.53
CA ALA A 155 27.68 7.68 38.63
C ALA A 155 26.21 8.11 38.45
N PRO A 156 25.24 7.17 38.46
CA PRO A 156 23.85 7.46 38.11
C PRO A 156 23.23 8.52 39.02
N GLY A 157 22.57 9.50 38.40
CA GLY A 157 21.92 10.62 39.07
C GLY A 157 22.86 11.71 39.60
N ALA A 158 24.18 11.55 39.44
CA ALA A 158 25.20 12.45 39.99
C ALA A 158 26.19 13.00 38.94
N GLY A 159 26.31 12.35 37.78
CA GLY A 159 27.17 12.82 36.68
C GLY A 159 26.80 14.22 36.18
N SER A 160 27.78 15.04 35.84
CA SER A 160 27.56 16.38 35.29
C SER A 160 27.05 16.36 33.85
N ASP A 161 27.35 15.26 33.15
CA ASP A 161 27.23 15.16 31.69
C ASP A 161 25.96 14.39 31.28
N GLN A 162 25.23 13.88 32.28
CA GLN A 162 23.94 13.20 32.13
C GLN A 162 22.81 14.19 31.78
N ALA A 163 21.82 13.77 30.97
CA ALA A 163 20.75 14.63 30.42
C ALA A 163 20.16 15.73 31.35
N PRO A 164 19.85 15.47 32.65
CA PRO A 164 19.24 16.48 33.52
C PRO A 164 20.23 17.56 34.03
N ARG A 165 21.53 17.40 33.76
CA ARG A 165 22.63 18.19 34.33
C ARG A 165 23.61 18.73 33.29
N GLN A 166 23.66 18.14 32.09
CA GLN A 166 24.52 18.58 31.01
C GLN A 166 24.31 20.04 30.58
N SER A 167 25.33 20.59 29.92
CA SER A 167 25.36 21.98 29.46
C SER A 167 24.48 22.26 28.24
N GLY A 168 24.16 21.21 27.49
CA GLY A 168 23.34 21.13 26.28
C GLY A 168 23.44 19.70 25.72
N PRO A 169 22.74 19.36 24.63
CA PRO A 169 22.85 18.07 23.97
C PRO A 169 24.28 17.63 23.65
N ASP A 170 24.50 16.32 23.56
CA ASP A 170 25.78 15.68 23.21
C ASP A 170 26.96 16.19 24.10
N THR A 171 26.72 16.49 25.39
CA THR A 171 27.80 16.91 26.32
C THR A 171 28.39 15.69 26.99
N GLY A 172 29.62 15.32 26.63
CA GLY A 172 30.28 14.21 27.28
C GLY A 172 31.73 13.99 26.89
N ALA A 173 32.29 12.91 27.43
CA ALA A 173 33.52 12.31 26.88
C ALA A 173 33.12 11.06 26.10
N ALA A 174 33.20 11.11 24.77
CA ALA A 174 32.87 9.95 23.94
C ALA A 174 33.77 8.75 24.25
N GLU A 175 33.22 7.53 24.25
CA GLU A 175 33.98 6.29 24.49
C GLU A 175 34.27 5.43 23.24
N GLU A 176 33.61 5.69 22.11
CA GLU A 176 33.73 4.91 20.85
C GLU A 176 33.57 3.39 21.08
N GLY A 177 32.63 3.02 21.97
CA GLY A 177 32.35 1.68 22.46
C GLY A 177 31.44 0.85 21.54
N MET A 178 30.75 -0.13 22.14
CA MET A 178 29.85 -1.05 21.45
C MET A 178 28.60 -1.25 22.30
N VAL A 179 27.43 -1.34 21.66
CA VAL A 179 26.16 -1.54 22.34
C VAL A 179 26.19 -2.87 23.11
N ARG A 180 25.94 -2.82 24.42
CA ARG A 180 26.07 -3.96 25.33
C ARG A 180 25.10 -3.86 26.50
N MET A 181 24.84 -4.96 27.21
CA MET A 181 24.20 -4.85 28.54
C MET A 181 25.17 -4.16 29.50
N VAL A 182 24.65 -3.29 30.38
CA VAL A 182 25.46 -2.51 31.32
C VAL A 182 26.27 -3.42 32.26
N ASP A 183 27.58 -3.18 32.32
CA ASP A 183 28.54 -3.82 33.22
C ASP A 183 29.75 -2.88 33.39
N ASP A 184 29.58 -1.84 34.20
CA ASP A 184 30.57 -0.79 34.47
C ASP A 184 30.93 -0.64 35.97
N GLY A 185 30.16 -1.30 36.85
CA GLY A 185 30.34 -1.31 38.30
C GLY A 185 29.52 -0.26 39.06
N PHE A 186 28.66 0.53 38.40
CA PHE A 186 27.65 1.35 39.08
C PHE A 186 26.41 0.53 39.46
N ASP A 187 25.61 1.06 40.38
CA ASP A 187 24.33 0.46 40.81
C ASP A 187 23.17 1.29 40.26
N TYR A 188 22.43 0.69 39.32
CA TYR A 188 21.25 1.28 38.68
C TYR A 188 19.94 0.78 39.30
N GLY A 189 19.98 -0.22 40.20
CA GLY A 189 18.81 -1.01 40.60
C GLY A 189 18.45 -2.11 39.60
N ALA A 190 17.59 -3.05 40.00
CA ALA A 190 17.14 -4.11 39.09
C ALA A 190 16.09 -3.58 38.10
N VAL A 191 16.16 -3.98 36.82
CA VAL A 191 15.21 -3.53 35.78
C VAL A 191 13.74 -3.67 36.22
N ALA A 192 13.37 -4.81 36.81
CA ALA A 192 12.02 -5.08 37.30
C ALA A 192 11.57 -4.22 38.51
N GLU A 193 12.48 -3.47 39.15
CA GLU A 193 12.18 -2.49 40.19
C GLU A 193 11.95 -1.08 39.62
N LEU A 194 12.46 -0.80 38.41
CA LEU A 194 12.43 0.50 37.73
C LEU A 194 11.30 0.62 36.69
N ILE A 195 11.13 -0.39 35.84
CA ILE A 195 10.20 -0.38 34.70
C ILE A 195 9.22 -1.56 34.79
N THR A 196 8.03 -1.41 34.23
CA THR A 196 7.11 -2.53 33.98
C THR A 196 6.51 -2.38 32.60
N VAL A 197 6.63 -3.42 31.77
CA VAL A 197 6.17 -3.42 30.38
C VAL A 197 5.16 -4.53 30.21
N THR A 198 3.94 -4.16 29.82
CA THR A 198 2.85 -5.11 29.58
C THR A 198 2.31 -4.99 28.17
N VAL A 199 1.97 -6.11 27.57
CA VAL A 199 1.39 -6.21 26.23
C VAL A 199 -0.03 -6.78 26.34
N THR A 200 -0.99 -6.17 25.63
CA THR A 200 -2.39 -6.60 25.60
C THR A 200 -2.87 -6.71 24.15
N PRO A 201 -3.10 -7.92 23.63
CA PRO A 201 -3.69 -8.13 22.31
C PRO A 201 -5.21 -7.97 22.34
N VAL A 202 -5.76 -7.50 21.23
CA VAL A 202 -7.18 -7.49 20.89
C VAL A 202 -7.31 -8.09 19.49
N GLU A 203 -7.84 -9.31 19.44
CA GLU A 203 -8.08 -10.05 18.19
C GLU A 203 -9.41 -9.63 17.55
N SER A 204 -9.42 -9.57 16.23
CA SER A 204 -10.61 -9.29 15.41
C SER A 204 -10.52 -10.04 14.08
N ALA A 205 -11.62 -10.12 13.34
CA ALA A 205 -11.61 -10.69 11.98
C ALA A 205 -10.67 -9.94 11.02
N ALA A 206 -10.36 -8.67 11.31
CA ALA A 206 -9.48 -7.83 10.51
C ALA A 206 -8.00 -7.88 10.93
N GLY A 207 -7.65 -8.67 11.96
CA GLY A 207 -6.29 -8.80 12.48
C GLY A 207 -6.16 -8.62 14.00
N THR A 208 -4.92 -8.67 14.51
CA THR A 208 -4.62 -8.51 15.94
C THR A 208 -3.98 -7.15 16.21
N ARG A 209 -4.64 -6.35 17.06
CA ARG A 209 -4.10 -5.08 17.56
C ARG A 209 -3.46 -5.29 18.92
N PHE A 210 -2.21 -4.89 19.08
CA PHE A 210 -1.54 -4.89 20.38
C PHE A 210 -1.56 -3.49 20.99
N THR A 211 -1.72 -3.44 22.31
CA THR A 211 -1.43 -2.24 23.12
C THR A 211 -0.28 -2.55 24.06
N VAL A 212 0.76 -1.72 23.99
CA VAL A 212 1.90 -1.76 24.90
C VAL A 212 1.72 -0.67 25.94
N ASN A 213 1.96 -1.00 27.20
CA ASN A 213 2.01 -0.05 28.30
C ASN A 213 3.37 -0.17 28.98
N ILE A 214 4.14 0.93 28.96
CA ILE A 214 5.44 1.08 29.63
C ILE A 214 5.20 1.95 30.85
N ALA A 215 5.30 1.40 32.05
CA ALA A 215 5.15 2.13 33.31
C ALA A 215 6.51 2.35 33.99
N ASN A 216 6.74 3.58 34.45
CA ASN A 216 7.83 3.89 35.38
C ASN A 216 7.34 3.63 36.81
N ARG A 217 8.05 2.77 37.55
CA ARG A 217 7.58 2.23 38.83
C ARG A 217 7.72 3.25 39.96
N THR A 218 6.91 3.10 41.01
CA THR A 218 6.88 3.98 42.19
C THR A 218 8.25 4.20 42.83
N ASP A 219 9.02 3.12 42.96
CA ASP A 219 10.33 3.10 43.62
C ASP A 219 11.49 3.40 42.64
N SER A 220 11.20 3.75 41.39
CA SER A 220 12.21 4.01 40.37
C SER A 220 13.03 5.25 40.70
N THR A 221 14.35 5.11 40.60
CA THR A 221 15.35 6.15 40.86
C THR A 221 15.52 7.13 39.70
N THR A 222 14.94 6.84 38.54
CA THR A 222 15.07 7.62 37.30
C THR A 222 13.72 7.93 36.65
N PRO A 223 13.56 9.07 35.98
CA PRO A 223 12.59 9.19 34.89
C PRO A 223 12.96 8.26 33.72
N LEU A 224 12.00 7.94 32.86
CA LEU A 224 12.25 7.40 31.52
C LEU A 224 12.04 8.50 30.48
N ALA A 225 12.79 8.50 29.38
CA ALA A 225 12.57 9.49 28.32
C ALA A 225 11.43 9.08 27.36
N PRO A 226 10.94 10.01 26.52
CA PRO A 226 10.37 9.64 25.23
C PRO A 226 11.24 8.61 24.48
N GLY A 227 10.60 7.77 23.67
CA GLY A 227 11.26 6.65 23.01
C GLY A 227 10.64 6.29 21.67
N VAL A 228 11.20 5.26 21.04
CA VAL A 228 10.73 4.70 19.76
C VAL A 228 10.22 3.27 19.93
N TRP A 229 9.36 2.85 19.01
CA TRP A 229 8.95 1.46 18.83
C TRP A 229 8.90 1.10 17.34
N VAL A 230 9.08 -0.19 17.03
CA VAL A 230 9.04 -0.73 15.67
C VAL A 230 8.52 -2.17 15.68
N VAL A 231 7.68 -2.49 14.68
CA VAL A 231 7.14 -3.82 14.42
C VAL A 231 7.80 -4.38 13.17
N HIS A 232 8.47 -5.52 13.31
CA HIS A 232 9.33 -6.13 12.30
C HIS A 232 9.25 -7.65 12.37
N ALA A 233 9.57 -8.36 11.29
CA ALA A 233 9.54 -9.83 11.28
C ALA A 233 10.90 -10.46 11.66
N GLU A 234 12.00 -9.83 11.23
CA GLU A 234 13.37 -10.35 11.37
C GLU A 234 14.36 -9.20 11.64
N GLY A 235 15.54 -9.55 12.13
CA GLY A 235 16.66 -8.64 12.32
C GLY A 235 16.54 -7.74 13.53
N ALA A 236 17.54 -6.87 13.69
CA ALA A 236 17.72 -6.04 14.86
C ALA A 236 17.59 -4.55 14.49
N PRO A 237 16.38 -3.96 14.56
CA PRO A 237 16.09 -2.68 13.91
C PRO A 237 16.66 -1.46 14.66
N LEU A 238 16.88 -1.56 15.97
CA LEU A 238 17.32 -0.41 16.79
C LEU A 238 18.82 -0.39 17.07
N PHE A 239 19.44 -1.56 17.26
CA PHE A 239 20.86 -1.73 17.57
C PHE A 239 21.29 -3.18 17.31
N ALA A 240 22.57 -3.49 17.42
CA ALA A 240 23.08 -4.87 17.47
C ALA A 240 24.10 -5.02 18.60
N MET A 241 23.98 -6.09 19.40
CA MET A 241 24.88 -6.31 20.53
C MET A 241 26.31 -6.58 20.05
N GLY A 242 27.28 -5.82 20.57
CA GLY A 242 28.69 -5.90 20.19
C GLY A 242 29.04 -5.17 18.90
N GLU A 243 28.13 -4.36 18.36
CA GLU A 243 28.40 -3.40 17.29
C GLU A 243 28.36 -1.96 17.84
N MET A 244 28.99 -1.01 17.14
CA MET A 244 28.86 0.42 17.42
C MET A 244 27.44 0.91 17.11
N ASP A 245 27.03 2.07 17.66
CA ASP A 245 25.83 2.74 17.13
C ASP A 245 25.99 3.00 15.61
N ARG A 246 24.85 2.96 14.91
CA ARG A 246 24.77 3.13 13.46
C ARG A 246 24.86 4.59 13.02
N GLY A 247 24.77 5.55 13.95
CA GLY A 247 24.56 6.97 13.64
C GLY A 247 23.16 7.25 13.10
N GLU A 248 22.19 6.38 13.42
CA GLU A 248 20.79 6.46 12.98
C GLU A 248 19.88 7.11 14.06
N GLY A 249 20.48 7.55 15.18
CA GLY A 249 19.81 8.34 16.22
C GLY A 249 19.57 7.62 17.54
N LEU A 250 20.17 6.44 17.77
CA LEU A 250 20.15 5.79 19.09
C LEU A 250 20.95 6.61 20.11
N GLU A 251 22.11 7.15 19.71
CA GLU A 251 22.92 8.10 20.50
C GLU A 251 22.05 9.23 21.08
N HIS A 252 21.37 10.01 20.24
CA HIS A 252 20.46 11.08 20.69
C HIS A 252 19.26 10.58 21.55
N LEU A 253 18.82 9.33 21.38
CA LEU A 253 17.79 8.75 22.28
C LEU A 253 18.38 8.39 23.64
N ALA A 254 19.58 7.81 23.65
CA ALA A 254 20.24 7.26 24.83
C ALA A 254 20.97 8.32 25.66
N GLU A 255 21.41 9.42 25.05
CA GLU A 255 22.09 10.54 25.72
C GLU A 255 21.14 11.69 26.10
N ASP A 256 20.24 12.10 25.20
CA ASP A 256 19.35 13.26 25.42
C ASP A 256 17.91 12.89 25.75
N GLY A 257 17.52 11.62 25.59
CA GLY A 257 16.12 11.23 25.61
C GLY A 257 15.32 11.75 24.41
N ASN A 258 15.99 12.00 23.28
CA ASN A 258 15.39 12.55 22.06
C ASN A 258 15.22 11.47 20.97
N PRO A 259 14.03 10.85 20.85
CA PRO A 259 13.79 9.80 19.87
C PRO A 259 13.61 10.30 18.43
N GLY A 260 13.68 11.61 18.17
CA GLY A 260 13.22 12.21 16.91
C GLY A 260 13.90 11.65 15.66
N MET A 261 15.24 11.64 15.64
CA MET A 261 16.00 11.15 14.48
C MET A 261 15.76 9.65 14.21
N LEU A 262 15.79 8.83 15.26
CA LEU A 262 15.55 7.39 15.15
C LEU A 262 14.10 7.09 14.73
N ALA A 263 13.13 7.86 15.21
CA ALA A 263 11.74 7.74 14.77
C ALA A 263 11.57 8.08 13.28
N ASP A 264 12.22 9.13 12.79
CA ASP A 264 12.17 9.52 11.37
C ASP A 264 12.86 8.46 10.47
N MET A 265 13.99 7.90 10.91
CA MET A 265 14.68 6.79 10.21
C MET A 265 13.79 5.55 10.10
N LEU A 266 13.22 5.10 11.23
CA LEU A 266 12.32 3.94 11.26
C LEU A 266 11.06 4.17 10.41
N ALA A 267 10.51 5.38 10.43
CA ALA A 267 9.32 5.74 9.65
C ALA A 267 9.57 5.68 8.13
N MET A 268 10.77 6.03 7.65
CA MET A 268 11.13 5.91 6.23
C MET A 268 11.18 4.46 5.72
N GLU A 269 11.43 3.49 6.60
CA GLU A 269 11.45 2.06 6.27
C GLU A 269 10.18 1.30 6.72
N SER A 270 9.16 2.02 7.19
CA SER A 270 7.93 1.42 7.73
C SER A 270 6.73 1.53 6.78
N GLY A 271 6.02 0.43 6.58
CA GLY A 271 4.70 0.44 5.94
C GLY A 271 4.36 -0.84 5.19
N VAL A 272 3.37 -0.74 4.29
CA VAL A 272 2.89 -1.87 3.49
C VAL A 272 3.67 -1.96 2.18
N ASN A 273 4.40 -3.05 1.99
CA ASN A 273 5.14 -3.32 0.75
C ASN A 273 4.20 -3.52 -0.45
N THR A 274 4.27 -2.67 -1.47
CA THR A 274 3.45 -2.87 -2.69
C THR A 274 3.99 -4.03 -3.51
N ILE A 275 3.09 -4.96 -3.87
CA ILE A 275 3.33 -6.04 -4.82
C ILE A 275 2.13 -6.07 -5.78
N LEU A 276 2.39 -6.13 -7.09
CA LEU A 276 1.36 -6.17 -8.12
C LEU A 276 1.27 -7.59 -8.71
N ALA A 277 0.10 -8.23 -8.64
CA ALA A 277 -0.12 -9.53 -9.27
C ALA A 277 -0.10 -9.45 -10.80
N PRO A 278 -0.14 -10.59 -11.51
CA PRO A 278 -0.64 -10.63 -12.88
C PRO A 278 -2.03 -9.99 -13.01
N GLY A 279 -2.39 -9.54 -14.21
CA GLY A 279 -3.62 -8.79 -14.42
C GLY A 279 -4.14 -8.84 -15.85
N VAL A 280 -5.30 -8.21 -16.06
CA VAL A 280 -5.99 -8.14 -17.37
C VAL A 280 -5.96 -6.74 -17.97
N TRP A 281 -6.10 -6.67 -19.29
CA TRP A 281 -6.29 -5.42 -20.03
C TRP A 281 -7.28 -5.59 -21.19
N VAL A 282 -8.03 -4.53 -21.49
CA VAL A 282 -9.01 -4.49 -22.58
C VAL A 282 -8.99 -3.14 -23.30
N ILE A 283 -9.13 -3.18 -24.63
CA ILE A 283 -9.39 -2.00 -25.47
C ILE A 283 -10.86 -1.95 -25.83
N HIS A 284 -11.55 -0.88 -25.44
CA HIS A 284 -13.01 -0.78 -25.50
C HIS A 284 -13.51 0.61 -25.92
N ARG A 285 -14.83 0.69 -26.17
CA ARG A 285 -15.58 1.95 -26.34
C ARG A 285 -16.80 2.03 -25.44
N ASP A 286 -17.20 0.89 -24.87
CA ASP A 286 -18.32 0.76 -23.95
C ASP A 286 -17.95 1.33 -22.57
N ALA A 287 -18.91 1.34 -21.65
CA ALA A 287 -18.66 1.64 -20.25
C ALA A 287 -18.21 0.38 -19.51
N ASP A 288 -17.31 0.56 -18.55
CA ASP A 288 -17.14 -0.31 -17.38
C ASP A 288 -16.95 -1.82 -17.72
N PRO A 289 -16.04 -2.17 -18.67
CA PRO A 289 -15.95 -3.52 -19.22
C PRO A 289 -15.40 -4.56 -18.24
N LEU A 290 -14.59 -4.15 -17.26
CA LEU A 290 -14.03 -5.05 -16.24
C LEU A 290 -14.91 -5.07 -14.97
N PHE A 291 -15.32 -3.89 -14.51
CA PHE A 291 -16.13 -3.68 -13.32
C PHE A 291 -16.85 -2.33 -13.41
N GLY A 292 -17.95 -2.16 -12.67
CA GLY A 292 -18.68 -0.90 -12.53
C GLY A 292 -18.71 -0.43 -11.08
N MET A 293 -18.51 0.87 -10.84
CA MET A 293 -18.50 1.42 -9.47
C MET A 293 -19.90 1.33 -8.84
N GLY A 294 -20.00 0.66 -7.68
CA GLY A 294 -21.25 0.38 -6.98
C GLY A 294 -22.04 -0.80 -7.55
N GLU A 295 -21.51 -1.52 -8.54
CA GLU A 295 -22.02 -2.83 -8.98
C GLU A 295 -21.34 -3.94 -8.15
N MET A 296 -22.06 -5.04 -7.89
CA MET A 296 -21.45 -6.28 -7.38
C MET A 296 -20.49 -6.86 -8.42
N ASP A 297 -19.58 -7.75 -8.01
CA ASP A 297 -18.89 -8.60 -8.99
C ASP A 297 -19.91 -9.37 -9.84
N ARG A 298 -19.52 -9.64 -11.09
CA ARG A 298 -20.36 -10.24 -12.12
C ARG A 298 -20.35 -11.77 -12.09
N GLY A 299 -19.51 -12.40 -11.25
CA GLY A 299 -19.18 -13.82 -11.31
C GLY A 299 -18.40 -14.17 -12.59
N GLU A 300 -17.68 -13.18 -13.13
CA GLU A 300 -16.88 -13.32 -14.37
C GLU A 300 -15.37 -13.42 -14.08
N GLY A 301 -14.95 -13.32 -12.81
CA GLY A 301 -13.58 -13.54 -12.35
C GLY A 301 -12.81 -12.31 -11.90
N LEU A 302 -13.51 -11.22 -11.50
CA LEU A 302 -12.84 -10.13 -10.79
C LEU A 302 -12.37 -10.59 -9.41
N GLU A 303 -13.16 -11.43 -8.74
CA GLU A 303 -12.86 -12.14 -7.48
C GLU A 303 -11.52 -12.87 -7.58
N ASP A 304 -11.35 -13.84 -8.51
CA ASP A 304 -10.07 -14.53 -8.75
C ASP A 304 -8.88 -13.57 -8.97
N LEU A 305 -9.12 -12.43 -9.62
CA LEU A 305 -8.07 -11.43 -9.89
C LEU A 305 -7.74 -10.59 -8.65
N ALA A 306 -8.75 -10.27 -7.84
CA ALA A 306 -8.67 -9.37 -6.71
C ALA A 306 -8.21 -10.07 -5.42
N GLU A 307 -8.46 -11.38 -5.29
CA GLU A 307 -8.13 -12.18 -4.10
C GLU A 307 -6.89 -13.06 -4.29
N ASP A 308 -6.76 -13.71 -5.45
CA ASP A 308 -5.63 -14.60 -5.76
C ASP A 308 -4.57 -13.98 -6.69
N GLY A 309 -4.87 -12.83 -7.30
CA GLY A 309 -4.04 -12.30 -8.37
C GLY A 309 -4.06 -13.16 -9.64
N ASN A 310 -5.14 -13.92 -9.87
CA ASN A 310 -5.32 -14.86 -10.97
C ASN A 310 -6.21 -14.27 -12.09
N PRO A 311 -5.63 -13.69 -13.16
CA PRO A 311 -6.39 -13.05 -14.23
C PRO A 311 -7.08 -14.03 -15.20
N ALA A 312 -6.96 -15.35 -15.00
CA ALA A 312 -7.32 -16.33 -16.02
C ALA A 312 -8.83 -16.38 -16.31
N LEU A 313 -9.68 -16.40 -15.28
CA LEU A 313 -11.13 -16.52 -15.45
C LEU A 313 -11.70 -15.29 -16.16
N LEU A 314 -11.35 -14.09 -15.69
CA LEU A 314 -11.77 -12.81 -16.28
C LEU A 314 -11.27 -12.62 -17.72
N ALA A 315 -10.05 -13.09 -18.01
CA ALA A 315 -9.52 -13.06 -19.37
C ALA A 315 -10.30 -13.98 -20.33
N GLU A 316 -10.69 -15.18 -19.89
CA GLU A 316 -11.49 -16.11 -20.68
C GLU A 316 -12.93 -15.62 -20.85
N ALA A 317 -13.59 -15.18 -19.77
CA ALA A 317 -14.97 -14.73 -19.77
C ALA A 317 -15.22 -13.56 -20.74
N LEU A 318 -14.33 -12.56 -20.73
CA LEU A 318 -14.44 -11.36 -21.55
C LEU A 318 -13.70 -11.46 -22.90
N GLY A 319 -12.85 -12.48 -23.09
CA GLY A 319 -12.01 -12.63 -24.29
C GLY A 319 -10.93 -11.55 -24.43
N ILE A 320 -10.33 -11.14 -23.31
CA ILE A 320 -9.43 -9.98 -23.20
C ILE A 320 -7.96 -10.39 -23.01
N GLY A 321 -7.07 -9.40 -22.93
CA GLY A 321 -5.63 -9.64 -22.82
C GLY A 321 -5.17 -9.82 -21.36
N VAL A 322 -4.10 -10.58 -21.17
CA VAL A 322 -3.41 -10.75 -19.88
C VAL A 322 -2.02 -10.09 -19.97
N PHE A 323 -1.58 -9.47 -18.88
CA PHE A 323 -0.16 -9.24 -18.58
C PHE A 323 0.20 -10.05 -17.32
N ASN A 324 1.28 -10.83 -17.38
CA ASN A 324 1.66 -11.71 -16.27
C ASN A 324 3.16 -11.92 -16.11
N THR A 325 3.98 -11.44 -17.05
CA THR A 325 5.42 -11.67 -17.09
C THR A 325 6.12 -10.33 -16.90
N PRO A 326 6.86 -10.10 -15.80
CA PRO A 326 7.61 -8.87 -15.58
C PRO A 326 8.63 -8.61 -16.69
N ALA A 327 8.90 -7.35 -16.99
CA ALA A 327 9.84 -6.93 -18.02
C ALA A 327 11.26 -7.44 -17.69
N GLY A 328 11.78 -8.34 -18.53
CA GLY A 328 13.08 -8.99 -18.33
C GLY A 328 13.03 -10.33 -17.60
N ALA A 329 11.86 -10.78 -17.12
CA ALA A 329 11.68 -12.13 -16.57
C ALA A 329 11.53 -13.20 -17.68
N GLU A 330 11.84 -14.45 -17.34
CA GLU A 330 11.72 -15.60 -18.26
C GLU A 330 10.33 -16.27 -18.23
N GLY A 331 9.45 -15.88 -17.30
CA GLY A 331 8.11 -16.45 -17.15
C GLY A 331 7.21 -15.65 -16.21
N PRO A 332 5.95 -16.09 -16.03
CA PRO A 332 4.96 -15.36 -15.25
C PRO A 332 5.33 -15.21 -13.77
N GLY A 333 4.96 -14.09 -13.16
CA GLY A 333 5.17 -13.80 -11.75
C GLY A 333 4.77 -12.36 -11.40
N PRO A 334 4.68 -12.03 -10.09
CA PRO A 334 4.30 -10.70 -9.63
C PRO A 334 5.38 -9.65 -9.93
N VAL A 335 4.97 -8.38 -9.92
CA VAL A 335 5.84 -7.20 -10.03
C VAL A 335 6.13 -6.65 -8.64
N LEU A 336 7.38 -6.84 -8.22
CA LEU A 336 7.99 -6.31 -7.00
C LEU A 336 8.43 -4.84 -7.19
N PRO A 337 8.77 -4.10 -6.12
CA PRO A 337 9.32 -2.74 -6.18
C PRO A 337 10.43 -2.57 -7.23
N GLY A 338 10.33 -1.52 -8.06
CA GLY A 338 11.27 -1.22 -9.14
C GLY A 338 11.11 -2.06 -10.42
N SER A 339 10.18 -3.02 -10.44
CA SER A 339 9.86 -3.83 -11.63
C SER A 339 8.59 -3.34 -12.34
N ALA A 340 8.31 -3.87 -13.54
CA ALA A 340 7.14 -3.48 -14.32
C ALA A 340 6.61 -4.59 -15.22
N TYR A 341 5.33 -4.55 -15.57
CA TYR A 341 4.79 -5.22 -16.75
C TYR A 341 4.90 -4.32 -17.97
N GLU A 342 5.14 -4.91 -19.14
CA GLU A 342 5.12 -4.21 -20.42
C GLU A 342 4.38 -5.03 -21.46
N PHE A 343 3.42 -4.41 -22.15
CA PHE A 343 2.65 -5.04 -23.23
C PHE A 343 2.33 -4.03 -24.34
N SER A 344 1.81 -4.53 -25.46
CA SER A 344 1.43 -3.70 -26.61
C SER A 344 -0.03 -3.89 -26.96
N VAL A 345 -0.74 -2.78 -27.12
CA VAL A 345 -2.16 -2.73 -27.47
C VAL A 345 -2.37 -2.07 -28.82
N MET A 346 -3.37 -2.51 -29.57
CA MET A 346 -3.72 -1.93 -30.86
C MET A 346 -5.05 -1.19 -30.76
N ALA A 347 -5.04 0.13 -30.99
CA ALA A 347 -6.19 0.99 -30.75
C ALA A 347 -6.40 2.04 -31.85
N ARG A 348 -7.61 2.55 -31.97
CA ARG A 348 -8.07 3.59 -32.91
C ARG A 348 -8.59 4.81 -32.14
N PRO A 349 -8.65 6.01 -32.74
CA PRO A 349 -9.22 7.17 -32.07
C PRO A 349 -10.62 6.91 -31.49
N GLY A 350 -10.79 7.24 -30.22
CA GLY A 350 -11.98 6.96 -29.41
C GLY A 350 -12.00 5.58 -28.74
N ASP A 351 -10.98 4.75 -28.91
CA ASP A 351 -10.76 3.55 -28.08
C ASP A 351 -10.07 3.93 -26.76
N ARG A 352 -10.41 3.21 -25.68
CA ARG A 352 -9.91 3.42 -24.32
C ARG A 352 -9.33 2.14 -23.75
N LEU A 353 -8.37 2.28 -22.83
CA LEU A 353 -7.74 1.18 -22.09
C LEU A 353 -8.37 1.06 -20.71
N SER A 354 -8.83 -0.13 -20.36
CA SER A 354 -9.04 -0.52 -18.96
C SER A 354 -8.10 -1.66 -18.60
N PHE A 355 -7.65 -1.70 -17.35
CA PHE A 355 -6.84 -2.79 -16.79
C PHE A 355 -7.21 -3.03 -15.33
N ALA A 356 -6.91 -4.21 -14.81
CA ALA A 356 -7.00 -4.52 -13.38
C ALA A 356 -5.79 -5.38 -12.96
N THR A 357 -5.25 -5.14 -11.77
CA THR A 357 -4.16 -5.91 -11.15
C THR A 357 -4.30 -5.88 -9.63
N MET A 358 -4.22 -7.03 -8.97
CA MET A 358 -4.27 -7.12 -7.50
C MET A 358 -3.21 -6.23 -6.84
N PHE A 359 -3.56 -5.63 -5.72
CA PHE A 359 -2.63 -5.19 -4.69
C PHE A 359 -2.44 -6.34 -3.69
N VAL A 360 -1.38 -7.13 -3.86
CA VAL A 360 -1.25 -8.46 -3.22
C VAL A 360 -1.23 -8.42 -1.69
N GLN A 361 -0.91 -7.29 -1.06
CA GLN A 361 -0.97 -7.15 0.40
C GLN A 361 -2.38 -6.76 0.89
N SER A 362 -3.42 -7.37 0.32
CA SER A 362 -4.81 -7.15 0.70
C SER A 362 -5.66 -8.39 0.45
N ASN A 363 -6.92 -8.29 0.84
CA ASN A 363 -7.92 -9.33 0.68
C ASN A 363 -8.48 -9.28 -0.74
N ASP A 364 -9.18 -8.21 -1.12
CA ASP A 364 -9.85 -8.09 -2.42
C ASP A 364 -9.52 -6.77 -3.16
N LEU A 365 -8.38 -6.14 -2.86
CA LEU A 365 -8.05 -4.83 -3.45
C LEU A 365 -7.24 -4.93 -4.74
N PHE A 366 -7.57 -4.07 -5.71
CA PHE A 366 -6.90 -4.03 -7.01
C PHE A 366 -6.73 -2.61 -7.55
N PHE A 367 -5.66 -2.38 -8.33
CA PHE A 367 -5.46 -1.14 -9.06
C PHE A 367 -6.13 -1.20 -10.44
N GLY A 368 -6.87 -0.15 -10.77
CA GLY A 368 -7.48 0.02 -12.09
C GLY A 368 -7.97 1.45 -12.34
N PRO A 369 -8.22 1.85 -13.60
CA PRO A 369 -8.83 3.14 -13.87
C PRO A 369 -10.33 3.13 -13.51
N LYS A 370 -10.95 4.31 -13.39
CA LYS A 370 -12.42 4.41 -13.38
C LYS A 370 -13.00 3.76 -14.63
N GLY A 371 -14.18 3.14 -14.53
CA GLY A 371 -14.77 2.29 -15.58
C GLY A 371 -14.92 2.94 -16.97
N GLY A 372 -14.90 4.27 -17.06
CA GLY A 372 -14.76 4.99 -18.33
C GLY A 372 -13.49 4.66 -19.12
N GLY A 373 -12.44 4.12 -18.49
CA GLY A 373 -11.15 3.80 -19.10
C GLY A 373 -10.26 5.01 -19.36
N ILE A 374 -9.02 4.74 -19.81
CA ILE A 374 -7.97 5.72 -20.11
C ILE A 374 -7.91 5.98 -21.61
N ASP A 375 -7.93 7.25 -22.03
CA ASP A 375 -7.75 7.63 -23.44
C ASP A 375 -6.32 7.34 -23.94
N LEU A 376 -6.20 6.44 -24.92
CA LEU A 376 -4.91 6.07 -25.55
C LEU A 376 -4.39 7.13 -26.52
N PHE A 377 -5.23 8.08 -26.91
CA PHE A 377 -4.87 9.14 -27.84
C PHE A 377 -4.61 10.44 -27.06
N GLY A 378 -3.53 10.41 -26.27
CA GLY A 378 -3.10 11.51 -25.40
C GLY A 378 -2.82 12.84 -26.11
N PRO A 379 -2.51 13.90 -25.34
CA PRO A 379 -2.44 15.28 -25.81
C PRO A 379 -1.50 15.46 -27.01
N GLY A 380 -1.94 16.31 -27.95
CA GLY A 380 -1.55 16.31 -29.36
C GLY A 380 -0.05 16.30 -29.64
N GLY A 381 0.47 15.10 -29.95
CA GLY A 381 1.84 14.90 -30.46
C GLY A 381 2.82 14.24 -29.48
N SER A 382 2.39 13.97 -28.24
CA SER A 382 3.22 13.27 -27.24
C SER A 382 3.60 11.85 -27.73
N VAL A 383 4.87 11.49 -27.57
CA VAL A 383 5.40 10.13 -27.86
C VAL A 383 5.18 9.21 -26.65
N GLU A 384 5.23 9.77 -25.45
CA GLU A 384 4.96 9.09 -24.17
C GLU A 384 4.22 10.07 -23.24
N TRP A 385 3.34 9.55 -22.38
CA TRP A 385 2.72 10.31 -21.29
C TRP A 385 2.34 9.41 -20.11
N ASP A 386 2.39 10.00 -18.91
CA ASP A 386 1.97 9.38 -17.65
C ASP A 386 0.44 9.50 -17.48
N VAL A 387 -0.21 8.42 -17.06
CA VAL A 387 -1.66 8.35 -16.83
C VAL A 387 -2.02 7.91 -15.40
N THR A 388 -1.05 7.87 -14.49
CA THR A 388 -1.18 7.38 -13.11
C THR A 388 -2.31 8.07 -12.33
N ALA A 389 -2.51 9.38 -12.55
CA ALA A 389 -3.60 10.15 -11.93
C ALA A 389 -5.04 9.71 -12.33
N GLN A 390 -5.17 8.76 -13.26
CA GLN A 390 -6.43 8.12 -13.65
C GLN A 390 -6.63 6.73 -13.02
N VAL A 391 -5.63 6.22 -12.29
CA VAL A 391 -5.64 4.94 -11.58
C VAL A 391 -6.13 5.15 -10.15
N TYR A 392 -6.85 4.18 -9.61
CA TYR A 392 -7.36 4.15 -8.24
C TYR A 392 -7.11 2.77 -7.65
N LEU A 393 -7.03 2.70 -6.31
CA LEU A 393 -7.13 1.45 -5.55
C LEU A 393 -8.62 1.20 -5.28
N TRP A 394 -9.10 0.06 -5.77
CA TRP A 394 -10.47 -0.42 -5.62
C TRP A 394 -10.52 -1.57 -4.64
N ASP A 395 -11.67 -1.68 -4.00
CA ASP A 395 -12.17 -2.76 -3.16
C ASP A 395 -13.24 -3.46 -4.01
N ALA A 396 -13.12 -4.77 -4.22
CA ALA A 396 -14.04 -5.54 -5.07
C ALA A 396 -15.41 -5.73 -4.41
N GLY A 397 -15.46 -5.69 -3.07
CA GLY A 397 -16.62 -5.99 -2.25
C GLY A 397 -16.89 -7.49 -2.17
N THR A 398 -15.90 -8.34 -2.42
CA THR A 398 -16.05 -9.80 -2.35
C THR A 398 -15.65 -10.29 -0.96
N GLU A 399 -14.50 -9.88 -0.44
CA GLU A 399 -13.95 -10.31 0.86
C GLU A 399 -13.84 -9.18 1.90
N ALA A 400 -14.00 -9.52 3.19
CA ALA A 400 -13.86 -8.58 4.28
C ALA A 400 -12.39 -8.21 4.56
N ASN A 401 -12.02 -6.95 4.29
CA ASN A 401 -10.64 -6.48 4.40
C ASN A 401 -10.01 -6.65 5.81
N GLN A 402 -8.76 -7.13 5.80
CA GLN A 402 -7.89 -7.35 6.96
C GLN A 402 -6.63 -6.47 6.88
N LEU A 403 -5.85 -6.44 7.97
CA LEU A 403 -4.57 -5.72 8.08
C LEU A 403 -3.72 -5.88 6.82
N PRO A 404 -3.44 -4.80 6.06
CA PRO A 404 -2.70 -4.90 4.82
C PRO A 404 -1.31 -5.51 5.01
N GLY A 405 -1.05 -6.59 4.29
CA GLY A 405 0.19 -7.36 4.37
C GLY A 405 0.34 -8.18 5.66
N GLY A 406 -0.74 -8.35 6.42
CA GLY A 406 -0.76 -9.08 7.69
C GLY A 406 -2.01 -9.95 7.90
N GLY A 407 -3.05 -9.77 7.09
CA GLY A 407 -4.22 -10.64 7.08
C GLY A 407 -3.87 -12.09 6.79
N ALA A 408 -4.55 -13.00 7.48
CA ALA A 408 -4.36 -14.44 7.35
C ALA A 408 -4.96 -14.99 6.05
N ASP A 409 -6.00 -14.32 5.55
CA ASP A 409 -6.81 -14.73 4.41
C ASP A 409 -6.36 -14.04 3.11
N GLN A 410 -5.31 -13.21 3.19
CA GLN A 410 -4.70 -12.54 2.02
C GLN A 410 -3.75 -13.47 1.26
N ALA A 411 -3.73 -13.44 -0.07
CA ALA A 411 -2.66 -14.09 -0.84
C ALA A 411 -1.28 -13.50 -0.47
N PRO A 412 -0.19 -14.30 -0.35
CA PRO A 412 -0.11 -15.76 -0.44
C PRO A 412 -0.17 -16.47 0.93
N ARG A 413 -0.69 -15.81 1.97
CA ARG A 413 -0.78 -16.35 3.35
C ARG A 413 -1.98 -17.27 3.56
N GLN A 414 -3.04 -17.09 2.77
CA GLN A 414 -4.27 -17.87 2.82
C GLN A 414 -4.08 -19.39 2.67
N GLY A 415 -5.03 -20.15 3.22
CA GLY A 415 -5.01 -21.63 3.17
C GLY A 415 -5.21 -22.22 1.77
N GLY A 416 -5.77 -21.44 0.84
CA GLY A 416 -5.98 -21.72 -0.58
C GLY A 416 -6.79 -20.59 -1.22
N PRO A 417 -7.10 -20.68 -2.53
CA PRO A 417 -8.04 -19.78 -3.21
C PRO A 417 -9.36 -19.59 -2.46
N ASP A 418 -9.98 -18.43 -2.66
CA ASP A 418 -11.31 -18.06 -2.15
C ASP A 418 -11.46 -18.29 -0.63
N THR A 419 -10.37 -18.07 0.14
CA THR A 419 -10.39 -18.20 1.61
C THR A 419 -10.66 -16.84 2.22
N GLY A 420 -11.76 -16.69 2.96
CA GLY A 420 -12.06 -15.41 3.59
C GLY A 420 -13.43 -15.34 4.25
N MET A 421 -13.80 -14.13 4.66
CA MET A 421 -15.19 -13.81 5.02
C MET A 421 -15.82 -13.00 3.89
N GLU A 422 -16.73 -13.62 3.12
CA GLU A 422 -17.55 -12.91 2.12
C GLU A 422 -18.23 -11.67 2.74
N GLU A 423 -18.03 -10.47 2.16
CA GLU A 423 -18.78 -9.27 2.58
C GLU A 423 -20.02 -8.98 1.72
N GLY A 424 -20.08 -9.53 0.49
CA GLY A 424 -21.23 -9.38 -0.43
C GLY A 424 -21.52 -7.92 -0.79
N GLY A 425 -20.48 -7.11 -0.86
CA GLY A 425 -20.47 -5.67 -1.12
C GLY A 425 -20.59 -5.32 -2.60
N SER A 426 -19.98 -4.20 -2.98
CA SER A 426 -19.94 -3.74 -4.37
C SER A 426 -18.70 -2.90 -4.63
N VAL A 427 -18.22 -2.94 -5.87
CA VAL A 427 -16.90 -2.41 -6.24
C VAL A 427 -16.82 -0.91 -5.94
N ARG A 428 -15.90 -0.53 -5.06
CA ARG A 428 -15.78 0.84 -4.51
C ARG A 428 -14.32 1.27 -4.45
N MET A 429 -14.08 2.57 -4.30
CA MET A 429 -12.74 3.04 -3.91
C MET A 429 -12.56 2.70 -2.43
N VAL A 430 -11.37 2.23 -2.04
CA VAL A 430 -11.11 1.77 -0.66
C VAL A 430 -11.34 2.89 0.38
N ASP A 431 -12.09 2.57 1.44
CA ASP A 431 -12.46 3.46 2.56
C ASP A 431 -12.81 2.61 3.81
N ASP A 432 -11.93 1.67 4.16
CA ASP A 432 -12.09 0.66 5.23
C ASP A 432 -11.48 1.09 6.58
N GLY A 433 -10.67 2.16 6.59
CA GLY A 433 -9.95 2.66 7.76
C GLY A 433 -8.50 2.17 7.88
N PHE A 434 -8.01 1.32 6.98
CA PHE A 434 -6.61 0.90 6.94
C PHE A 434 -5.70 1.92 6.21
N GLY A 435 -4.40 1.85 6.50
CA GLY A 435 -3.39 2.67 5.86
C GLY A 435 -2.80 1.99 4.63
N TYR A 436 -3.01 2.58 3.45
CA TYR A 436 -2.45 2.11 2.18
C TYR A 436 -1.41 3.08 1.61
N PRO A 437 -0.41 2.61 0.84
CA PRO A 437 0.43 3.48 0.03
C PRO A 437 -0.41 4.31 -0.94
N GLY A 438 -0.07 5.59 -1.11
CA GLY A 438 -0.69 6.44 -2.13
C GLY A 438 -0.49 5.83 -3.53
N VAL A 439 -1.50 5.90 -4.40
CA VAL A 439 -1.46 5.29 -5.74
C VAL A 439 -0.24 5.79 -6.53
N ASP A 440 0.08 7.07 -6.44
CA ASP A 440 1.22 7.74 -7.07
C ASP A 440 2.58 7.49 -6.39
N ALA A 441 2.59 6.77 -5.26
CA ALA A 441 3.77 6.19 -4.62
C ALA A 441 3.87 4.66 -4.81
N ALA A 442 2.79 4.00 -5.25
CA ALA A 442 2.71 2.55 -5.42
C ALA A 442 2.92 2.12 -6.88
N ILE A 443 2.18 2.73 -7.81
CA ILE A 443 2.07 2.30 -9.20
C ILE A 443 2.26 3.49 -10.14
N ARG A 444 3.01 3.32 -11.22
CA ARG A 444 3.06 4.27 -12.34
C ARG A 444 2.58 3.59 -13.61
N VAL A 445 1.74 4.27 -14.37
CA VAL A 445 1.29 3.80 -15.68
C VAL A 445 1.68 4.80 -16.75
N THR A 446 2.49 4.37 -17.72
CA THR A 446 2.85 5.18 -18.89
C THR A 446 2.40 4.52 -20.20
N ILE A 447 2.02 5.35 -21.17
CA ILE A 447 1.60 4.93 -22.50
C ILE A 447 2.51 5.63 -23.52
N SER A 448 3.08 4.86 -24.47
CA SER A 448 3.93 5.38 -25.54
C SER A 448 3.57 4.82 -26.93
N ARG A 449 4.06 5.49 -27.99
CA ARG A 449 3.76 5.24 -29.42
C ARG A 449 4.95 4.75 -30.25
#